data_AF-A0A967XZ90-F1
#
_entry.id   AF-A0A967XZ90-F1
#
_cell.length_a   1.000
_cell.length_b   1.000
_cell.length_c   1.000
_cell.angle_alpha   90.00
_cell.angle_beta   90.00
_cell.angle_gamma   90.00
#
_symmetry.space_group_name_H-M   'P 1'
#
loop_
_entity.id
_entity.type
_entity.pdbx_description
1 polymer ?
#
loop_
_entity_poly.entity_id
_entity_poly.type
_entity_poly.pdbx_seq_one_letter_code
_entity_poly.pdbx_strand_id
1 'polypeptide(L)'
;MAEPERVHVEVDGHRLSVSNLDKVLYPLVGFTKAQVIDYYVRVASVMVAHVGDRGVTLRRWPDGVTEESFFEKRCPSHRPGWVATCLGPGDRRGGIEYCRLDSVAALAWTANLAALEIHSPMARCDDIDSPTMLVFDLDPGRPATIVEC
;
A
#
# COMPACT_ATOMS: atom_id res chain seq x y z
N MET A 1 -4.86 4.20 -27.84
CA MET A 1 -3.67 4.06 -26.98
C MET A 1 -3.28 2.59 -27.00
N ALA A 2 -2.01 2.27 -27.27
CA ALA A 2 -1.53 0.89 -27.18
C ALA A 2 -1.69 0.40 -25.73
N GLU A 3 -2.05 -0.87 -25.55
CA GLU A 3 -2.02 -1.47 -24.21
C GLU A 3 -0.58 -1.38 -23.66
N PRO A 4 -0.42 -0.98 -22.39
CA PRO A 4 0.90 -0.92 -21.80
C PRO A 4 1.51 -2.33 -21.76
N GLU A 5 2.78 -2.44 -22.15
CA GLU A 5 3.51 -3.70 -22.10
C GLU A 5 3.45 -4.28 -20.68
N ARG A 6 3.00 -5.53 -20.59
CA ARG A 6 2.90 -6.26 -19.32
C ARG A 6 4.04 -7.27 -19.25
N VAL A 7 4.81 -7.17 -18.19
CA VAL A 7 5.85 -8.14 -17.85
C VAL A 7 5.32 -9.03 -16.74
N HIS A 8 5.55 -10.33 -16.86
CA HIS A 8 5.26 -11.28 -15.81
C HIS A 8 6.53 -11.55 -15.00
N VAL A 9 6.42 -11.44 -13.68
CA VAL A 9 7.51 -11.73 -12.75
C VAL A 9 7.04 -12.71 -11.68
N GLU A 10 7.95 -13.51 -11.15
CA GLU A 10 7.69 -14.36 -9.98
C GLU A 10 8.28 -13.70 -8.74
N VAL A 11 7.46 -13.55 -7.70
CA VAL A 11 7.85 -13.03 -6.39
C VAL A 11 7.21 -13.93 -5.35
N ASP A 12 8.02 -14.48 -4.44
CA ASP A 12 7.52 -15.30 -3.32
C ASP A 12 6.59 -16.45 -3.77
N GLY A 13 6.96 -17.13 -4.88
CA GLY A 13 6.15 -18.21 -5.47
C GLY A 13 4.86 -17.76 -6.17
N HIS A 14 4.60 -16.47 -6.27
CA HIS A 14 3.42 -15.89 -6.92
C HIS A 14 3.79 -15.18 -8.22
N ARG A 15 3.01 -15.44 -9.28
CA ARG A 15 3.13 -14.74 -10.56
C ARG A 15 2.40 -13.40 -10.51
N LEU A 16 3.12 -12.33 -10.77
CA LEU A 16 2.61 -10.96 -10.87
C LEU A 16 2.65 -10.45 -12.30
N SER A 17 1.66 -9.67 -12.69
CA SER A 17 1.68 -8.88 -13.93
C SER A 17 1.99 -7.43 -13.58
N VAL A 18 3.16 -6.95 -13.99
CA VAL A 18 3.59 -5.56 -13.83
C VAL A 18 3.58 -4.86 -15.19
N SER A 19 3.43 -3.54 -15.20
CA SER A 19 3.38 -2.73 -16.43
C SER A 19 3.92 -1.34 -16.16
N ASN A 20 4.08 -0.47 -17.17
CA ASN A 20 4.45 0.95 -16.98
C ASN A 20 5.67 1.15 -16.06
N LEU A 21 6.68 0.29 -16.20
CA LEU A 21 7.82 0.22 -15.28
C LEU A 21 8.67 1.50 -15.28
N ASP A 22 8.80 2.13 -16.45
CA ASP A 22 9.55 3.38 -16.63
C ASP A 22 8.76 4.63 -16.24
N LYS A 23 7.49 4.48 -15.81
CA LYS A 23 6.68 5.62 -15.39
C LYS A 23 7.30 6.29 -14.18
N VAL A 24 7.62 7.57 -14.29
CA VAL A 24 8.17 8.38 -13.19
C VAL A 24 7.05 8.71 -12.20
N LEU A 25 7.19 8.28 -10.95
CA LEU A 25 6.23 8.58 -9.87
C LEU A 25 6.73 9.68 -8.94
N TYR A 26 8.05 9.91 -8.85
CA TYR A 26 8.64 11.05 -8.14
C TYR A 26 9.48 11.91 -9.09
N PRO A 27 8.87 12.94 -9.73
CA PRO A 27 9.51 13.73 -10.78
C PRO A 27 10.78 14.47 -10.33
N LEU A 28 10.83 14.92 -9.07
CA LEU A 28 11.96 15.68 -8.52
C LEU A 28 13.31 14.97 -8.67
N VAL A 29 13.29 13.63 -8.59
CA VAL A 29 14.49 12.79 -8.64
C VAL A 29 14.43 11.73 -9.75
N GLY A 30 13.39 11.76 -10.59
CA GLY A 30 13.17 10.78 -11.66
C GLY A 30 12.87 9.36 -11.17
N PHE A 31 12.38 9.17 -9.94
CA PHE A 31 12.16 7.82 -9.37
C PHE A 31 10.97 7.13 -10.04
N THR A 32 11.22 5.97 -10.64
CA THR A 32 10.25 5.24 -11.47
C THR A 32 9.42 4.24 -10.68
N LYS A 33 8.32 3.75 -11.29
CA LYS A 33 7.49 2.70 -10.70
C LYS A 33 8.26 1.40 -10.48
N ALA A 34 9.16 1.03 -11.39
CA ALA A 34 10.04 -0.12 -11.20
C ALA A 34 10.86 0.00 -9.91
N GLN A 35 11.39 1.20 -9.63
CA GLN A 35 12.17 1.46 -8.43
C GLN A 35 11.31 1.48 -7.15
N VAL A 36 10.05 1.90 -7.22
CA VAL A 36 9.09 1.77 -6.10
C VAL A 36 8.83 0.30 -5.79
N ILE A 37 8.61 -0.53 -6.83
CA ILE A 37 8.42 -1.98 -6.66
C ILE A 37 9.68 -2.61 -6.04
N ASP A 38 10.87 -2.30 -6.55
CA ASP A 38 12.15 -2.77 -6.01
C ASP A 38 12.34 -2.35 -4.55
N TYR A 39 12.02 -1.10 -4.20
CA TYR A 39 12.07 -0.63 -2.81
C TYR A 39 11.16 -1.45 -1.89
N TYR A 40 9.89 -1.66 -2.27
CA TYR A 40 8.93 -2.44 -1.49
C TYR A 40 9.41 -3.89 -1.28
N VAL A 41 9.96 -4.51 -2.33
CA VAL A 41 10.53 -5.87 -2.24
C VAL A 41 11.70 -5.92 -1.26
N ARG A 42 12.62 -4.94 -1.30
CA ARG A 42 13.80 -4.90 -0.42
C ARG A 42 13.45 -4.70 1.05
N VAL A 43 12.43 -3.89 1.35
CA VAL A 43 12.01 -3.62 2.74
C VAL A 43 10.94 -4.57 3.23
N ALA A 44 10.47 -5.51 2.40
CA ALA A 44 9.31 -6.34 2.68
C ALA A 44 9.42 -7.13 4.00
N SER A 45 10.60 -7.69 4.30
CA SER A 45 10.80 -8.49 5.53
C SER A 45 10.52 -7.69 6.80
N VAL A 46 10.87 -6.40 6.80
CA VAL A 46 10.62 -5.49 7.93
C VAL A 46 9.20 -4.93 7.85
N MET A 47 8.75 -4.54 6.66
CA MET A 47 7.44 -3.93 6.45
C MET A 47 6.29 -4.88 6.82
N VAL A 48 6.37 -6.15 6.38
CA VAL A 48 5.35 -7.17 6.69
C VAL A 48 5.21 -7.38 8.20
N ALA A 49 6.30 -7.29 8.97
CA ALA A 49 6.23 -7.40 10.43
C ALA A 49 5.40 -6.29 11.08
N HIS A 50 5.27 -5.13 10.43
CA HIS A 50 4.50 -3.99 10.93
C HIS A 50 3.06 -3.96 10.38
N VAL A 51 2.88 -4.25 9.09
CA VAL A 51 1.59 -4.08 8.40
C VAL A 51 0.82 -5.38 8.17
N GLY A 52 1.48 -6.54 8.31
CA GLY A 52 0.85 -7.85 8.19
C GLY A 52 -0.22 -8.07 9.25
N ASP A 53 -1.16 -8.98 8.95
CA ASP A 53 -2.35 -9.27 9.76
C ASP A 53 -3.29 -8.07 9.98
N ARG A 54 -3.18 -7.00 9.18
CA ARG A 54 -3.98 -5.78 9.31
C ARG A 54 -4.66 -5.42 8.00
N GLY A 55 -5.89 -4.92 8.10
CA GLY A 55 -6.67 -4.44 6.97
C GLY A 55 -6.25 -3.02 6.60
N VAL A 56 -5.37 -2.87 5.60
CA VAL A 56 -4.76 -1.57 5.27
C VAL A 56 -5.64 -0.74 4.34
N THR A 57 -5.57 0.58 4.50
CA THR A 57 -6.04 1.54 3.49
C THR A 57 -4.84 1.95 2.62
N LEU A 58 -5.03 1.94 1.31
CA LEU A 58 -4.00 2.39 0.37
C LEU A 58 -4.24 3.83 -0.03
N ARG A 59 -3.18 4.61 -0.24
CA ARG A 59 -3.26 5.87 -0.98
C ARG A 59 -2.43 5.75 -2.25
N ARG A 60 -3.07 6.04 -3.39
CA ARG A 60 -2.54 5.74 -4.72
C ARG A 60 -2.33 7.02 -5.52
N TRP A 61 -1.20 7.04 -6.25
CA TRP A 61 -0.85 8.06 -7.24
C TRP A 61 -0.53 7.38 -8.57
N PRO A 62 -1.55 6.95 -9.32
CA PRO A 62 -1.33 6.29 -10.60
C PRO A 62 -0.47 7.10 -11.56
N ASP A 63 -0.54 8.43 -11.47
CA ASP A 63 0.12 9.40 -12.35
C ASP A 63 1.30 10.16 -11.70
N GLY A 64 1.70 9.77 -10.49
CA GLY A 64 2.84 10.35 -9.76
C GLY A 64 2.45 11.40 -8.73
N VAL A 65 3.38 11.75 -7.83
CA VAL A 65 3.11 12.53 -6.60
C VAL A 65 2.70 13.99 -6.84
N THR A 66 2.86 14.51 -8.06
CA THR A 66 2.43 15.86 -8.45
C THR A 66 0.97 15.90 -8.90
N GLU A 67 0.36 14.74 -9.15
CA GLU A 67 -1.01 14.60 -9.63
C GLU A 67 -1.96 14.19 -8.50
N GLU A 68 -3.26 14.08 -8.81
CA GLU A 68 -4.28 13.69 -7.84
C GLU A 68 -4.03 12.29 -7.27
N SER A 69 -4.23 12.20 -5.96
CA SER A 69 -4.21 10.95 -5.20
C SER A 69 -5.61 10.53 -4.80
N PHE A 70 -5.82 9.24 -4.56
CA PHE A 70 -7.05 8.77 -3.92
C PHE A 70 -6.78 7.72 -2.85
N PHE A 71 -7.68 7.66 -1.86
CA PHE A 71 -7.70 6.61 -0.85
C PHE A 71 -8.55 5.43 -1.33
N GLU A 72 -8.02 4.22 -1.16
CA GLU A 72 -8.68 2.98 -1.51
C GLU A 72 -8.75 2.09 -0.25
N LYS A 73 -9.92 2.11 0.38
CA LYS A 73 -10.23 1.30 1.56
C LYS A 73 -10.57 -0.13 1.19
N ARG A 74 -11.46 -0.30 0.21
CA ARG A 74 -11.88 -1.61 -0.28
C ARG A 74 -10.80 -2.18 -1.18
N CYS A 75 -10.33 -3.37 -0.86
CA CYS A 75 -9.35 -4.07 -1.67
C CYS A 75 -9.90 -4.27 -3.10
N PRO A 76 -9.12 -3.96 -4.15
CA PRO A 76 -9.56 -4.07 -5.53
C PRO A 76 -10.20 -5.43 -5.86
N SER A 77 -11.35 -5.42 -6.52
CA SER A 77 -12.06 -6.64 -6.92
C SER A 77 -11.25 -7.53 -7.87
N HIS A 78 -10.34 -6.92 -8.63
CA HIS A 78 -9.42 -7.57 -9.56
C HIS A 78 -8.07 -7.97 -8.92
N ARG A 79 -7.95 -7.93 -7.58
CA ARG A 79 -6.74 -8.41 -6.89
C ARG A 79 -6.48 -9.89 -7.22
N PRO A 80 -5.21 -10.32 -7.24
CA PRO A 80 -4.87 -11.74 -7.31
C PRO A 80 -5.51 -12.51 -6.15
N GLY A 81 -5.95 -13.75 -6.38
CA GLY A 81 -6.64 -14.56 -5.36
C GLY A 81 -5.79 -14.87 -4.10
N TRP A 82 -4.47 -14.71 -4.20
CA TRP A 82 -3.55 -14.87 -3.08
C TRP A 82 -3.37 -13.59 -2.23
N VAL A 83 -3.91 -12.44 -2.67
CA VAL A 83 -4.00 -11.24 -1.83
C VAL A 83 -5.22 -11.37 -0.92
N ALA A 84 -4.96 -11.68 0.35
CA ALA A 84 -6.00 -11.83 1.35
C ALA A 84 -6.68 -10.50 1.69
N THR A 85 -7.86 -10.60 2.30
CA THR A 85 -8.65 -9.46 2.78
C THR A 85 -8.99 -9.60 4.25
N CYS A 86 -9.25 -8.46 4.88
CA CYS A 86 -9.79 -8.38 6.23
C CYS A 86 -11.13 -7.65 6.22
N LEU A 87 -12.14 -8.23 6.87
CA LEU A 87 -13.38 -7.51 7.09
C LEU A 87 -13.14 -6.44 8.17
N GLY A 88 -13.21 -5.18 7.78
CA GLY A 88 -13.07 -4.05 8.69
C GLY A 88 -14.32 -3.19 8.76
N PRO A 89 -14.24 -2.07 9.48
CA PRO A 89 -15.33 -1.11 9.60
C PRO A 89 -15.85 -0.68 8.23
N GLY A 90 -17.18 -0.77 8.12
CA GLY A 90 -17.93 -0.52 6.89
C GLY A 90 -18.39 0.92 6.71
N ASP A 91 -19.15 1.13 5.64
CA ASP A 91 -20.00 2.32 5.48
C ASP A 91 -21.49 1.93 5.56
N ARG A 92 -22.39 2.76 5.02
CA ARG A 92 -23.83 2.48 4.95
C ARG A 92 -24.18 1.17 4.23
N ARG A 93 -23.25 0.57 3.48
CA ARG A 93 -23.40 -0.68 2.73
C ARG A 93 -22.85 -1.91 3.48
N GLY A 94 -22.49 -1.75 4.75
CA GLY A 94 -21.91 -2.82 5.57
C GLY A 94 -20.39 -2.86 5.48
N GLY A 95 -19.80 -3.95 5.99
CA GLY A 95 -18.35 -4.12 6.13
C GLY A 95 -17.57 -3.93 4.81
N ILE A 96 -16.33 -3.46 4.95
CA ILE A 96 -15.40 -3.30 3.83
C ILE A 96 -14.33 -4.37 3.95
N GLU A 97 -14.05 -5.06 2.85
CA GLU A 97 -12.89 -5.94 2.74
C GLU A 97 -11.64 -5.09 2.42
N TYR A 98 -10.78 -4.87 3.41
CA TYR A 98 -9.50 -4.18 3.26
C TYR A 98 -8.42 -5.16 2.80
N CYS A 99 -7.41 -4.71 2.07
CA CYS A 99 -6.31 -5.60 1.69
C CYS A 99 -5.49 -6.00 2.92
N ARG A 100 -5.05 -7.26 2.97
CA ARG A 100 -4.10 -7.76 3.97
C ARG A 100 -2.78 -8.06 3.27
N LEU A 101 -1.69 -7.43 3.72
CA LEU A 101 -0.40 -7.45 3.03
C LEU A 101 0.63 -8.28 3.81
N ASP A 102 0.52 -9.61 3.71
CA ASP A 102 1.31 -10.54 4.54
C ASP A 102 2.54 -11.13 3.84
N SER A 103 2.85 -10.67 2.62
CA SER A 103 3.91 -11.26 1.81
C SER A 103 4.64 -10.25 0.95
N VAL A 104 5.83 -10.63 0.49
CA VAL A 104 6.64 -9.83 -0.45
C VAL A 104 5.86 -9.62 -1.74
N ALA A 105 5.16 -10.66 -2.21
CA ALA A 105 4.31 -10.58 -3.40
C ALA A 105 3.16 -9.57 -3.23
N ALA A 106 2.51 -9.53 -2.06
CA ALA A 106 1.44 -8.58 -1.78
C ALA A 106 1.94 -7.14 -1.79
N LEU A 107 3.10 -6.87 -1.18
CA LEU A 107 3.73 -5.54 -1.23
C LEU A 107 4.14 -5.14 -2.65
N ALA A 108 4.76 -6.04 -3.42
CA ALA A 108 5.12 -5.78 -4.80
C ALA A 108 3.89 -5.49 -5.69
N TRP A 109 2.79 -6.22 -5.47
CA TRP A 109 1.51 -5.97 -6.14
C TRP A 109 0.96 -4.59 -5.80
N THR A 110 0.95 -4.23 -4.51
CA THR A 110 0.49 -2.91 -4.03
C THR A 110 1.31 -1.77 -4.64
N ALA A 111 2.64 -1.92 -4.72
CA ALA A 111 3.51 -0.96 -5.40
C ALA A 111 3.20 -0.83 -6.91
N ASN A 112 2.90 -1.94 -7.59
CA ASN A 112 2.52 -1.91 -9.01
C ASN A 112 1.20 -1.16 -9.27
N LEU A 113 0.29 -1.11 -8.28
CA LEU A 113 -0.92 -0.29 -8.30
C LEU A 113 -0.65 1.21 -8.06
N ALA A 114 0.62 1.60 -7.88
CA ALA A 114 1.08 2.92 -7.48
C ALA A 114 0.52 3.37 -6.11
N ALA A 115 0.35 2.43 -5.18
CA ALA A 115 0.05 2.74 -3.78
C ALA A 115 1.35 3.14 -3.05
N LEU A 116 1.58 4.45 -2.95
CA LEU A 116 2.81 5.02 -2.38
C LEU A 116 2.73 5.21 -0.86
N GLU A 117 1.52 5.18 -0.29
CA GLU A 117 1.32 5.11 1.15
C GLU A 117 0.45 3.92 1.52
N ILE A 118 0.83 3.24 2.60
CA ILE A 118 0.08 2.14 3.23
C ILE A 118 -0.29 2.59 4.64
N HIS A 119 -1.59 2.74 4.88
CA HIS A 119 -2.14 3.18 6.15
C HIS A 119 -2.67 1.96 6.91
N SER A 120 -1.98 1.58 7.99
CA SER A 120 -2.30 0.37 8.76
C SER A 120 -3.00 0.71 10.08
N PRO A 121 -4.13 0.04 10.42
CA PRO A 121 -4.79 0.24 11.70
C PRO A 121 -3.99 -0.35 12.87
N MET A 122 -4.26 0.10 14.10
CA MET A 122 -3.61 -0.40 15.32
C MET A 122 -4.11 -1.78 15.75
N ALA A 123 -5.30 -2.17 15.31
CA ALA A 123 -5.87 -3.50 15.54
C ALA A 123 -5.49 -4.49 14.42
N ARG A 124 -5.48 -5.77 14.75
CA ARG A 124 -5.28 -6.86 13.80
C ARG A 124 -6.63 -7.31 13.23
N CYS A 125 -6.62 -8.11 12.18
CA CYS A 125 -7.83 -8.54 11.50
C CYS A 125 -8.66 -9.58 12.26
N ASP A 126 -8.03 -10.31 13.18
CA ASP A 126 -8.69 -11.31 14.02
C ASP A 126 -9.55 -10.68 15.12
N ASP A 127 -9.12 -9.53 15.65
CA ASP A 127 -9.87 -8.70 16.59
C ASP A 127 -9.64 -7.21 16.32
N ILE A 128 -10.57 -6.60 15.58
CA ILE A 128 -10.50 -5.19 15.19
C ILE A 128 -10.86 -4.23 16.35
N ASP A 129 -11.51 -4.73 17.40
CA ASP A 129 -11.95 -3.94 18.56
C ASP A 129 -10.87 -3.86 19.65
N SER A 130 -9.84 -4.70 19.57
CA SER A 130 -8.70 -4.73 20.49
C SER A 130 -7.39 -4.25 19.80
N PRO A 131 -7.08 -2.94 19.83
CA PRO A 131 -5.84 -2.46 19.24
C PRO A 131 -4.60 -3.01 19.96
N THR A 132 -3.60 -3.39 19.17
CA THR A 132 -2.31 -3.92 19.67
C THR A 132 -1.23 -2.85 19.82
N MET A 133 -1.54 -1.61 19.41
CA MET A 133 -0.61 -0.47 19.43
C MET A 133 -1.34 0.77 19.93
N LEU A 134 -0.64 1.60 20.70
CA LEU A 134 -1.04 2.95 21.04
C LEU A 134 -0.08 3.91 20.34
N VAL A 135 -0.61 4.85 19.56
CA VAL A 135 0.17 5.81 18.77
C VAL A 135 -0.14 7.21 19.27
N PHE A 136 0.91 7.97 19.59
CA PHE A 136 0.82 9.40 19.84
C PHE A 136 1.32 10.12 18.59
N ASP A 137 0.41 10.80 17.90
CA ASP A 137 0.74 11.60 16.71
C ASP A 137 0.99 13.05 17.13
N LEU A 138 2.21 13.52 16.92
CA LEU A 138 2.65 14.86 17.31
C LEU A 138 2.82 15.69 16.04
N ASP A 139 1.90 16.62 15.81
CA ASP A 139 1.91 17.50 14.64
C ASP A 139 2.29 18.93 15.07
N PRO A 140 3.52 19.41 14.77
CA PRO A 140 4.00 20.69 15.25
C PRO A 140 3.26 21.83 14.54
N GLY A 141 2.45 22.57 15.31
CA GLY A 141 1.85 23.82 14.86
C GLY A 141 2.85 24.98 14.94
N ARG A 142 2.73 25.97 14.05
CA ARG A 142 3.56 27.20 14.11
C ARG A 142 3.48 27.82 15.52
N PRO A 143 4.60 28.29 16.10
CA PRO A 143 5.94 28.40 15.51
C PRO A 143 6.80 27.14 15.63
N ALA A 144 6.31 26.06 16.24
CA ALA A 144 7.06 24.82 16.41
C ALA A 144 7.34 24.14 15.06
N THR A 145 8.41 23.35 15.03
CA THR A 145 8.94 22.62 13.88
C THR A 145 9.14 21.15 14.23
N ILE A 146 9.54 20.33 13.26
CA ILE A 146 9.87 18.90 13.50
C ILE A 146 10.99 18.69 14.53
N VAL A 147 11.80 19.73 14.80
CA VAL A 147 12.86 19.68 15.81
C VAL A 147 12.30 19.76 17.23
N GLU A 148 11.12 20.37 17.40
CA GLU A 148 10.45 20.58 18.68
C GLU A 148 9.38 19.52 18.99
N CYS A 149 8.98 18.74 17.99
CA CYS A 149 8.10 17.58 18.16
C CYS A 149 8.81 16.40 18.83
#